data_AF-A0A927FQ87-F1
#
_entry.id   AF-A0A927FQ87-F1
#
_cell.length_a   1.000
_cell.length_b   1.000
_cell.length_c   1.000
_cell.angle_alpha   90.00
_cell.angle_beta   90.00
_cell.angle_gamma   90.00
#
_symmetry.space_group_name_H-M   'P 1'
#
loop_
_entity.id
_entity.type
_entity.pdbx_description
1 polymer ?
#
loop_
_entity_poly.entity_id
_entity_poly.type
_entity_poly.pdbx_seq_one_letter_code
_entity_poly.pdbx_strand_id
1 'polypeptide(L)'
;MPSLDAAIRPVPASERSRLVGTSLLIVAALALGVVAYALVLSPLRYERDQHVAGWAFRAQLAAGTAPVGQVTPADHLIEPGAPVATVSIPRLDLDDVVLEGTTSTILQSGPGHRRDTVLPGQAGAVVLMGRHGAYGGVFGRIGELRVGDVITTVTGQGTATYAVAGLRRAGDPLPDVLPAGAGRLTLVGATGPRWAPTGVLRVDATLVGEAFPTPRAVLSRTVLGDDEAAFAGDAGAWPLLVLALAALTASAVLVTFLSRWWGRWQAWVVGVPLVLVCATLVAQQVFVVLPNLV
;
A
#
# COMPACT_ATOMS: atom_id res chain seq x y z
N MET A 1 -52.53 0.96 -35.99
CA MET A 1 -51.15 1.09 -35.46
C MET A 1 -50.98 0.03 -34.39
N PRO A 2 -50.09 -0.96 -34.54
CA PRO A 2 -49.86 -1.95 -33.49
C PRO A 2 -49.26 -1.23 -32.27
N SER A 3 -49.87 -1.45 -31.12
CA SER A 3 -49.51 -0.82 -29.84
C SER A 3 -48.08 -1.17 -29.44
N LEU A 4 -47.34 -0.16 -28.98
CA LEU A 4 -45.94 -0.26 -28.50
C LEU A 4 -45.77 -1.30 -27.37
N ASP A 5 -46.85 -1.76 -26.73
CA ASP A 5 -46.85 -2.75 -25.65
C ASP A 5 -46.47 -4.17 -26.09
N ALA A 6 -46.55 -4.50 -27.38
CA ALA A 6 -46.22 -5.85 -27.89
C ALA A 6 -44.71 -6.10 -28.07
N ALA A 7 -43.87 -5.06 -27.95
CA ALA A 7 -42.44 -5.14 -28.27
C ALA A 7 -41.55 -5.57 -27.09
N ILE A 8 -42.05 -5.54 -25.84
CA ILE A 8 -41.28 -5.91 -24.65
C ILE A 8 -41.92 -7.14 -24.02
N ARG A 9 -41.53 -8.34 -24.47
CA ARG A 9 -41.94 -9.58 -23.78
C ARG A 9 -41.37 -9.57 -22.36
N PRO A 10 -42.20 -9.65 -21.30
CA PRO A 10 -41.71 -9.71 -19.94
C PRO A 10 -40.92 -11.01 -19.75
N VAL A 11 -39.68 -10.88 -19.26
CA VAL A 11 -38.82 -12.04 -18.98
C VAL A 11 -39.52 -12.97 -17.98
N PRO A 12 -39.67 -14.27 -18.28
CA PRO A 12 -40.32 -15.23 -17.39
C PRO A 12 -39.63 -15.27 -16.02
N ALA A 13 -40.40 -15.49 -14.94
CA ALA A 13 -39.88 -15.43 -13.57
C ALA A 13 -38.71 -16.41 -13.31
N SER A 14 -38.68 -17.55 -14.01
CA SER A 14 -37.61 -18.55 -13.99
C SER A 14 -36.31 -18.07 -14.64
N GLU A 15 -36.39 -17.17 -15.61
CA GLU A 15 -35.23 -16.60 -16.30
C GLU A 15 -34.69 -15.41 -15.51
N ARG A 16 -35.56 -14.64 -14.84
CA ARG A 16 -35.15 -13.62 -13.85
C ARG A 16 -34.40 -14.24 -12.66
N SER A 17 -34.88 -15.34 -12.08
CA SER A 17 -34.18 -15.99 -10.97
C SER A 17 -32.83 -16.61 -11.38
N ARG A 18 -32.73 -17.14 -12.61
CA ARG A 18 -31.45 -17.61 -13.17
C ARG A 18 -30.45 -16.49 -13.41
N LEU A 19 -30.89 -15.34 -13.94
CA LEU A 19 -30.05 -14.17 -14.13
C LEU A 19 -29.53 -13.65 -12.79
N VAL A 20 -30.40 -13.43 -11.81
CA VAL A 20 -30.02 -12.99 -10.46
C VAL A 20 -29.05 -13.99 -9.81
N GLY A 21 -29.35 -15.29 -9.87
CA GLY A 21 -28.48 -16.33 -9.33
C GLY A 21 -27.09 -16.35 -9.99
N THR A 22 -27.04 -16.20 -11.31
CA THR A 22 -25.77 -16.17 -12.07
C THR A 22 -24.96 -14.91 -11.74
N SER A 23 -25.62 -13.74 -11.65
CA SER A 23 -24.97 -12.49 -11.24
C SER A 23 -24.39 -12.58 -9.83
N LEU A 24 -25.14 -13.15 -8.87
CA LEU A 24 -24.65 -13.37 -7.51
C LEU A 24 -23.45 -14.33 -7.46
N LEU A 25 -23.47 -15.41 -8.26
CA LEU A 25 -22.34 -16.35 -8.36
C LEU A 25 -21.09 -15.68 -8.94
N ILE A 26 -21.24 -14.82 -9.95
CA ILE A 26 -20.11 -14.06 -10.53
C ILE A 26 -19.53 -13.13 -9.48
N VAL A 27 -20.38 -12.36 -8.78
CA VAL A 27 -19.91 -11.46 -7.71
C VAL A 27 -19.20 -12.23 -6.60
N ALA A 28 -19.76 -13.38 -6.18
CA ALA A 28 -19.14 -14.23 -5.18
C ALA A 28 -17.78 -14.77 -5.65
N ALA A 29 -17.66 -15.21 -6.90
CA ALA A 29 -16.40 -15.69 -7.47
C ALA A 29 -15.34 -14.57 -7.56
N LEU A 30 -15.75 -13.36 -7.96
CA LEU A 30 -14.86 -12.18 -7.98
C LEU A 30 -14.39 -11.82 -6.57
N ALA A 31 -15.29 -11.76 -5.60
CA ALA A 31 -14.95 -11.49 -4.21
C ALA A 31 -13.98 -12.54 -3.66
N LEU A 32 -14.23 -13.82 -3.94
CA LEU A 32 -13.35 -14.91 -3.52
C LEU A 32 -11.98 -14.85 -4.21
N GLY A 33 -11.93 -14.43 -5.48
CA GLY A 33 -10.70 -14.16 -6.21
C GLY A 33 -9.88 -13.03 -5.60
N VAL A 34 -10.52 -11.93 -5.18
CA VAL A 34 -9.85 -10.82 -4.47
C VAL A 34 -9.32 -11.28 -3.12
N VAL A 35 -10.08 -12.10 -2.38
CA VAL A 35 -9.60 -12.68 -1.11
C VAL A 35 -8.40 -13.60 -1.35
N ALA A 36 -8.46 -14.48 -2.36
CA ALA A 36 -7.36 -15.35 -2.72
C ALA A 36 -6.11 -14.54 -3.13
N TYR A 37 -6.28 -13.47 -3.91
CA TYR A 37 -5.22 -12.54 -4.25
C TYR A 37 -4.59 -11.92 -3.00
N ALA A 38 -5.41 -11.38 -2.10
CA ALA A 38 -4.97 -10.72 -0.88
C ALA A 38 -4.17 -11.68 0.03
N LEU A 39 -4.59 -12.94 0.14
CA LEU A 39 -3.96 -13.92 1.02
C LEU A 39 -2.71 -14.58 0.45
N VAL A 40 -2.63 -14.72 -0.87
CA VAL A 40 -1.57 -15.51 -1.53
C VAL A 40 -0.62 -14.64 -2.33
N LEU A 41 -1.15 -13.81 -3.22
CA LEU A 41 -0.32 -13.07 -4.18
C LEU A 41 0.20 -11.75 -3.61
N SER A 42 -0.56 -11.10 -2.72
CA SER A 42 -0.14 -9.84 -2.10
C SER A 42 1.13 -9.97 -1.25
N PRO A 43 1.31 -11.00 -0.38
CA PRO A 43 2.54 -11.15 0.38
C PRO A 43 3.73 -11.51 -0.50
N LEU A 44 3.55 -12.35 -1.54
CA LEU A 44 4.62 -12.68 -2.49
C LEU A 44 5.13 -11.44 -3.24
N ARG A 45 4.23 -10.53 -3.60
CA ARG A 45 4.61 -9.27 -4.24
C ARG A 45 5.37 -8.36 -3.27
N TYR A 46 4.90 -8.27 -2.03
CA TYR A 46 5.57 -7.51 -0.98
C TYR A 46 7.02 -8.00 -0.78
N GLU A 47 7.20 -9.31 -0.57
CA GLU A 47 8.51 -9.94 -0.38
C GLU A 47 9.45 -9.68 -1.56
N ARG A 48 8.93 -9.82 -2.80
CA ARG A 48 9.69 -9.50 -4.01
C ARG A 48 10.13 -8.04 -4.01
N ASP A 49 9.23 -7.11 -3.73
CA ASP A 49 9.49 -5.68 -3.80
C ASP A 49 10.49 -5.26 -2.72
N GLN A 50 10.34 -5.77 -1.49
CA GLN A 50 11.30 -5.57 -0.40
C GLN A 50 12.68 -6.15 -0.72
N HIS A 51 12.75 -7.33 -1.34
CA HIS A 51 14.02 -7.92 -1.75
C HIS A 51 14.76 -7.06 -2.78
N VAL A 52 14.04 -6.59 -3.81
CA VAL A 52 14.60 -5.71 -4.85
C VAL A 52 15.02 -4.37 -4.26
N ALA A 53 14.18 -3.75 -3.43
CA ALA A 53 14.47 -2.49 -2.76
C ALA A 53 15.69 -2.62 -1.82
N GLY A 54 15.81 -3.73 -1.10
CA GLY A 54 16.92 -3.98 -0.18
C GLY A 54 18.25 -4.19 -0.91
N TRP A 55 18.23 -4.82 -2.08
CA TRP A 55 19.42 -4.92 -2.93
C TRP A 55 19.84 -3.56 -3.47
N ALA A 56 18.88 -2.79 -3.98
CA ALA A 56 19.13 -1.44 -4.49
C ALA A 56 19.68 -0.51 -3.39
N PHE A 57 19.07 -0.52 -2.20
CA PHE A 57 19.49 0.33 -1.09
C PHE A 57 20.87 -0.04 -0.55
N ARG A 58 21.17 -1.33 -0.40
CA ARG A 58 22.51 -1.78 0.00
C ARG A 58 23.58 -1.38 -1.00
N ALA A 59 23.28 -1.44 -2.31
CA ALA A 59 24.18 -0.96 -3.34
C ALA A 59 24.42 0.56 -3.24
N GLN A 60 23.37 1.35 -2.96
CA GLN A 60 23.49 2.80 -2.75
C GLN A 60 24.30 3.14 -1.49
N LEU A 61 24.09 2.43 -0.39
CA LEU A 61 24.89 2.59 0.84
C LEU A 61 26.36 2.27 0.58
N ALA A 62 26.65 1.16 -0.10
CA ALA A 62 28.02 0.77 -0.45
C ALA A 62 28.71 1.77 -1.39
N ALA A 63 27.94 2.39 -2.29
CA ALA A 63 28.43 3.41 -3.22
C ALA A 63 28.50 4.83 -2.61
N GLY A 64 27.97 5.04 -1.40
CA GLY A 64 27.86 6.37 -0.79
C GLY A 64 26.88 7.30 -1.53
N THR A 65 25.93 6.74 -2.28
CA THR A 65 24.92 7.47 -3.07
C THR A 65 23.51 7.40 -2.46
N ALA A 66 23.37 6.75 -1.31
CA ALA A 66 22.11 6.69 -0.57
C ALA A 66 21.64 8.10 -0.20
N PRO A 67 20.31 8.37 -0.24
CA PRO A 67 19.81 9.70 0.05
C PRO A 67 20.09 10.15 1.49
N VAL A 68 20.38 11.44 1.65
CA VAL A 68 20.65 12.08 2.95
C VAL A 68 19.76 13.31 3.21
N GLY A 69 18.76 13.55 2.36
CA GLY A 69 17.79 14.64 2.46
C GLY A 69 16.60 14.39 1.55
N GLN A 70 15.82 15.42 1.22
CA GLN A 70 14.68 15.31 0.30
C GLN A 70 15.06 15.37 -1.19
N VAL A 71 16.31 15.75 -1.47
CA VAL A 71 16.85 15.89 -2.83
C VAL A 71 18.09 15.01 -2.99
N THR A 72 18.28 14.55 -4.22
CA THR A 72 19.48 13.87 -4.69
C THR A 72 20.66 14.84 -4.78
N PRO A 73 21.91 14.34 -4.93
CA PRO A 73 23.07 15.21 -5.19
C PRO A 73 22.95 16.06 -6.46
N ALA A 74 22.07 15.68 -7.39
CA ALA A 74 21.77 16.42 -8.61
C ALA A 74 20.62 17.43 -8.45
N ASP A 75 20.21 17.75 -7.21
CA ASP A 75 19.15 18.71 -6.88
C ASP A 75 17.75 18.35 -7.42
N HIS A 76 17.53 17.07 -7.70
CA HIS A 76 16.21 16.53 -8.03
C HIS A 76 15.57 15.93 -6.79
N LEU A 77 14.26 16.08 -6.62
CA LEU A 77 13.51 15.40 -5.56
C LEU A 77 13.71 13.88 -5.65
N ILE A 78 13.71 13.22 -4.49
CA ILE A 78 13.72 11.76 -4.47
C ILE A 78 12.42 11.25 -5.10
N GLU A 79 12.58 10.36 -6.07
CA GLU A 79 11.46 9.74 -6.77
C GLU A 79 10.63 8.89 -5.80
N PRO A 80 9.28 9.01 -5.82
CA PRO A 80 8.41 8.14 -5.04
C PRO A 80 8.69 6.66 -5.35
N GLY A 81 8.78 5.84 -4.30
CA GLY A 81 9.16 4.43 -4.39
C GLY A 81 10.67 4.17 -4.34
N ALA A 82 11.52 5.19 -4.37
CA ALA A 82 12.96 5.00 -4.15
C ALA A 82 13.25 4.60 -2.70
N PRO A 83 14.20 3.69 -2.43
CA PRO A 83 14.56 3.34 -1.07
C PRO A 83 15.33 4.48 -0.39
N VAL A 84 14.95 4.81 0.85
CA VAL A 84 15.54 5.94 1.61
C VAL A 84 16.13 5.52 2.95
N ALA A 85 15.64 4.44 3.53
CA ALA A 85 16.13 3.91 4.79
C ALA A 85 15.85 2.41 4.91
N THR A 86 16.43 1.74 5.90
CA THR A 86 15.84 0.54 6.51
C THR A 86 15.28 0.88 7.88
N VAL A 87 14.29 0.11 8.32
CA VAL A 87 13.72 0.17 9.67
C VAL A 87 13.67 -1.24 10.25
N SER A 88 14.22 -1.40 11.46
CA SER A 88 14.21 -2.65 12.21
C SER A 88 13.53 -2.43 13.56
N ILE A 89 12.57 -3.31 13.88
CA ILE A 89 11.80 -3.30 15.13
C ILE A 89 11.81 -4.73 15.70
N PRO A 90 12.80 -5.07 16.54
CA PRO A 90 13.00 -6.46 17.00
C PRO A 90 11.79 -7.08 17.67
N ARG A 91 11.00 -6.29 18.41
CA ARG A 91 9.78 -6.77 19.07
C ARG A 91 8.72 -7.29 18.09
N LEU A 92 8.70 -6.75 16.88
CA LEU A 92 7.74 -7.11 15.86
C LEU A 92 8.30 -8.13 14.85
N ASP A 93 9.59 -8.48 14.96
CA ASP A 93 10.34 -9.23 13.96
C ASP A 93 10.27 -8.55 12.58
N LEU A 94 10.44 -7.23 12.59
CA LEU A 94 10.38 -6.38 11.40
C LEU A 94 11.78 -5.90 11.03
N ASP A 95 12.14 -6.09 9.76
CA ASP A 95 13.35 -5.54 9.13
C ASP A 95 13.04 -5.26 7.65
N ASP A 96 12.61 -4.04 7.36
CA ASP A 96 12.11 -3.65 6.05
C ASP A 96 12.79 -2.38 5.53
N VAL A 97 12.80 -2.26 4.22
CA VAL A 97 13.25 -1.08 3.49
C VAL A 97 12.11 -0.07 3.41
N VAL A 98 12.40 1.14 3.87
CA VAL A 98 11.52 2.31 3.78
C VAL A 98 11.67 2.93 2.39
N LEU A 99 10.54 3.10 1.72
CA LEU A 99 10.44 3.74 0.40
C LEU A 99 9.99 5.20 0.54
N GLU A 100 10.41 6.08 -0.36
CA GLU A 100 9.94 7.46 -0.40
C GLU A 100 8.47 7.53 -0.84
N GLY A 101 7.62 8.24 -0.09
CA GLY A 101 6.21 8.44 -0.42
C GLY A 101 5.25 7.51 0.33
N THR A 102 4.00 7.96 0.44
CA THR A 102 2.98 7.30 1.30
C THR A 102 1.66 7.01 0.56
N THR A 103 1.70 6.97 -0.77
CA THR A 103 0.55 6.59 -1.60
C THR A 103 0.19 5.12 -1.41
N SER A 104 -1.06 4.76 -1.68
CA SER A 104 -1.50 3.37 -1.58
C SER A 104 -0.67 2.40 -2.43
N THR A 105 -0.19 2.84 -3.60
CA THR A 105 0.70 2.04 -4.47
C THR A 105 2.06 1.78 -3.84
N ILE A 106 2.67 2.78 -3.22
CA ILE A 106 4.00 2.65 -2.58
C ILE A 106 3.91 1.76 -1.35
N LEU A 107 2.85 1.91 -0.53
CA LEU A 107 2.66 1.11 0.68
C LEU A 107 2.35 -0.36 0.39
N GLN A 108 2.06 -0.77 -0.86
CA GLN A 108 2.02 -2.19 -1.26
C GLN A 108 3.39 -2.85 -1.29
N SER A 109 4.45 -2.05 -1.40
CA SER A 109 5.81 -2.52 -1.59
C SER A 109 6.66 -2.39 -0.33
N GLY A 110 6.18 -1.74 0.73
CA GLY A 110 6.96 -1.50 1.94
C GLY A 110 6.39 -0.42 2.87
N PRO A 111 7.03 -0.17 4.03
CA PRO A 111 6.82 1.05 4.78
C PRO A 111 7.24 2.28 3.95
N GLY A 112 6.45 3.35 4.01
CA GLY A 112 6.66 4.58 3.24
C GLY A 112 7.07 5.76 4.12
N HIS A 113 8.02 6.57 3.68
CA HIS A 113 8.43 7.83 4.30
C HIS A 113 7.57 8.98 3.76
N ARG A 114 7.05 9.82 4.66
CA ARG A 114 6.28 11.00 4.27
C ARG A 114 7.24 12.09 3.75
N ARG A 115 7.10 12.46 2.48
CA ARG A 115 8.13 13.24 1.74
C ARG A 115 8.39 14.65 2.27
N ASP A 116 7.43 15.24 3.00
CA ASP A 116 7.58 16.54 3.66
C ASP A 116 8.32 16.46 5.01
N THR A 117 8.65 15.26 5.49
CA THR A 117 9.36 15.06 6.75
C THR A 117 10.87 14.88 6.55
N VAL A 118 11.63 14.98 7.65
CA VAL A 118 13.07 14.73 7.64
C VAL A 118 13.35 13.23 7.53
N LEU A 119 14.52 12.85 7.02
CA LEU A 119 14.88 11.43 6.97
C LEU A 119 15.15 10.87 8.38
N PRO A 120 15.05 9.55 8.59
CA PRO A 120 15.39 8.94 9.86
C PRO A 120 16.83 9.26 10.32
N GLY A 121 16.96 9.54 11.61
CA GLY A 121 18.18 9.98 12.30
C GLY A 121 18.40 11.50 12.32
N GLN A 122 17.65 12.27 11.54
CA GLN A 122 17.79 13.74 11.49
C GLN A 122 17.01 14.44 12.61
N ALA A 123 17.37 15.70 12.88
CA ALA A 123 16.67 16.54 13.83
C ALA A 123 15.31 16.96 13.25
N GLY A 124 14.24 16.79 14.02
CA GLY A 124 12.87 17.02 13.57
C GLY A 124 11.99 15.77 13.65
N ALA A 125 10.81 15.87 13.04
CA ALA A 125 9.85 14.78 13.02
C ALA A 125 9.95 14.02 11.70
N VAL A 126 10.13 12.70 11.78
CA VAL A 126 10.04 11.76 10.65
C VAL A 126 8.74 10.96 10.78
N VAL A 127 8.03 10.78 9.67
CA VAL A 127 6.79 10.01 9.64
C VAL A 127 6.95 8.85 8.68
N LEU A 128 6.78 7.64 9.20
CA LEU A 128 6.69 6.41 8.41
C LEU A 128 5.27 5.89 8.45
N MET A 129 4.75 5.47 7.30
CA MET A 129 3.42 4.87 7.17
C MET A 129 3.52 3.44 6.68
N GLY A 130 2.56 2.59 7.04
CA GLY A 130 2.56 1.20 6.62
C GLY A 130 1.16 0.58 6.68
N ARG A 131 0.92 -0.41 5.82
CA ARG A 131 -0.37 -1.12 5.79
C ARG A 131 -0.59 -1.93 7.06
N HIS A 132 -1.84 -1.99 7.49
CA HIS A 132 -2.29 -2.79 8.61
C HIS A 132 -2.51 -4.27 8.25
N GLY A 133 -2.89 -4.53 6.99
CA GLY A 133 -3.30 -5.86 6.54
C GLY A 133 -2.59 -6.35 5.28
N ALA A 134 -3.14 -6.05 4.11
CA ALA A 134 -2.67 -6.64 2.85
C ALA A 134 -1.21 -6.27 2.54
N TYR A 135 -0.56 -7.01 1.64
CA TYR A 135 0.83 -6.78 1.21
C TYR A 135 1.81 -6.77 2.39
N GLY A 136 1.92 -7.91 3.08
CA GLY A 136 2.79 -8.08 4.25
C GLY A 136 2.19 -7.53 5.55
N GLY A 137 1.37 -6.47 5.49
CA GLY A 137 0.74 -5.89 6.69
C GLY A 137 1.79 -5.38 7.68
N VAL A 138 2.83 -4.73 7.16
CA VAL A 138 4.05 -4.35 7.87
C VAL A 138 3.79 -3.67 9.21
N PHE A 139 2.75 -2.82 9.29
CA PHE A 139 2.39 -2.10 10.51
C PHE A 139 1.15 -2.66 11.23
N GLY A 140 0.68 -3.86 10.86
CA GLY A 140 -0.44 -4.54 11.48
C GLY A 140 -0.28 -4.81 12.98
N ARG A 141 0.97 -4.82 13.47
CA ARG A 141 1.36 -5.17 14.84
C ARG A 141 2.00 -4.03 15.62
N ILE A 142 2.08 -2.80 15.08
CA ILE A 142 2.70 -1.67 15.81
C ILE A 142 1.99 -1.34 17.12
N GLY A 143 0.72 -1.76 17.28
CA GLY A 143 -0.02 -1.66 18.55
C GLY A 143 0.50 -2.56 19.67
N GLU A 144 1.38 -3.51 19.37
CA GLU A 144 2.04 -4.37 20.35
C GLU A 144 3.28 -3.73 20.98
N LEU A 145 3.76 -2.61 20.42
CA LEU A 145 4.89 -1.84 20.96
C LEU A 145 4.56 -1.26 22.33
N ARG A 146 5.59 -1.14 23.15
CA ARG A 146 5.59 -0.65 24.52
C ARG A 146 6.64 0.43 24.66
N VAL A 147 6.43 1.30 25.63
CA VAL A 147 7.40 2.34 25.97
C VAL A 147 8.75 1.71 26.28
N GLY A 148 9.81 2.25 25.69
CA GLY A 148 11.18 1.75 25.79
C GLY A 148 11.58 0.71 24.76
N ASP A 149 10.65 0.19 23.95
CA ASP A 149 11.03 -0.69 22.83
C ASP A 149 11.89 0.06 21.82
N VAL A 150 12.85 -0.66 21.23
CA VAL A 150 13.85 -0.09 20.33
C VAL A 150 13.39 -0.18 18.88
N ILE A 151 13.56 0.92 18.15
CA ILE A 151 13.43 1.00 16.70
C ILE A 151 14.75 1.51 16.15
N THR A 152 15.35 0.78 15.22
CA THR A 152 16.61 1.17 14.58
C THR A 152 16.35 1.51 13.13
N THR A 153 16.94 2.60 12.64
CA THR A 153 16.87 2.96 11.22
C THR A 153 18.26 3.18 10.65
N VAL A 154 18.49 2.77 9.41
CA VAL A 154 19.74 3.01 8.69
C VAL A 154 19.48 3.87 7.46
N THR A 155 20.17 4.99 7.34
CA THR A 155 20.13 5.89 6.17
C THR A 155 21.53 6.05 5.58
N GLY A 156 21.67 6.86 4.52
CA GLY A 156 22.98 7.25 3.99
C GLY A 156 23.87 7.98 5.00
N GLN A 157 23.31 8.49 6.11
CA GLN A 157 24.08 9.17 7.17
C GLN A 157 24.56 8.21 8.28
N GLY A 158 24.02 6.99 8.33
CA GLY A 158 24.37 5.98 9.32
C GLY A 158 23.16 5.42 10.07
N THR A 159 23.43 4.83 11.23
CA THR A 159 22.43 4.15 12.07
C THR A 159 21.92 5.09 13.15
N ALA A 160 20.60 5.21 13.26
CA ALA A 160 19.92 5.94 14.31
C ALA A 160 19.03 5.00 15.13
N THR A 161 19.02 5.20 16.44
CA THR A 161 18.25 4.39 17.40
C THR A 161 17.17 5.25 18.03
N TYR A 162 15.95 4.73 18.09
CA TYR A 162 14.80 5.36 18.71
C TYR A 162 14.26 4.48 19.84
N ALA A 163 13.74 5.12 20.88
CA ALA A 163 13.00 4.45 21.95
C ALA A 163 11.53 4.86 21.89
N VAL A 164 10.61 3.89 21.86
CA VAL A 164 9.17 4.14 21.84
C VAL A 164 8.79 4.95 23.09
N ALA A 165 8.12 6.08 22.88
CA ALA A 165 7.66 6.98 23.92
C ALA A 165 6.18 6.75 24.25
N GLY A 166 5.36 6.36 23.26
CA GLY A 166 3.95 6.09 23.50
C GLY A 166 3.15 5.84 22.22
N LEU A 167 1.90 5.42 22.42
CA LEU A 167 0.93 5.16 21.36
C LEU A 167 -0.16 6.23 21.42
N ARG A 168 -0.59 6.71 20.25
CA ARG A 168 -1.66 7.69 20.08
C ARG A 168 -2.67 7.24 19.05
N ARG A 169 -3.94 7.55 19.29
CA ARG A 169 -5.09 7.30 18.42
C ARG A 169 -5.66 8.63 17.92
N ALA A 170 -6.65 8.55 17.04
CA ALA A 170 -7.41 9.73 16.63
C ALA A 170 -8.07 10.39 17.86
N GLY A 171 -7.86 11.70 18.02
CA GLY A 171 -8.38 12.48 19.16
C GLY A 171 -7.40 12.65 20.33
N ASP A 172 -6.33 11.87 20.39
CA ASP A 172 -5.28 12.05 21.40
C ASP A 172 -4.53 13.38 21.18
N PRO A 173 -3.97 13.99 22.25
CA PRO A 173 -3.25 15.24 22.14
C PRO A 173 -2.10 15.15 21.14
N LEU A 174 -1.78 16.30 20.54
CA LEU A 174 -0.58 16.44 19.73
C LEU A 174 0.64 16.16 20.61
N PRO A 175 1.68 15.53 20.06
CA PRO A 175 2.87 15.23 20.83
C PRO A 175 3.62 16.54 21.12
N ASP A 176 4.40 16.54 22.20
CA ASP A 176 5.09 17.74 22.67
C ASP A 176 5.99 18.37 21.60
N VAL A 177 6.23 19.67 21.75
CA VAL A 177 7.14 20.41 20.87
C VAL A 177 8.53 19.82 21.01
N LEU A 178 9.16 19.51 19.87
CA LEU A 178 10.50 18.94 19.84
C LEU A 178 11.52 19.99 20.30
N PRO A 179 12.39 19.66 21.27
CA PRO A 179 13.54 20.49 21.58
C PRO A 179 14.45 20.68 20.36
N ALA A 180 15.21 21.77 20.34
CA ALA A 180 16.19 21.99 19.27
C ALA A 180 17.21 20.84 19.21
N GLY A 181 17.43 20.30 18.01
CA GLY A 181 18.33 19.17 17.79
C GLY A 181 17.77 17.79 18.17
N ALA A 182 16.54 17.70 18.70
CA ALA A 182 15.89 16.43 18.98
C ALA A 182 15.23 15.82 17.73
N GLY A 183 15.21 14.50 17.65
CA GLY A 183 14.51 13.73 16.63
C GLY A 183 13.32 12.95 17.19
N ARG A 184 12.23 12.84 16.43
CA ARG A 184 11.10 11.93 16.75
C ARG A 184 10.67 11.17 15.51
N LEU A 185 10.56 9.87 15.66
CA LEU A 185 9.98 8.95 14.68
C LEU A 185 8.52 8.69 15.03
N THR A 186 7.63 8.87 14.06
CA THR A 186 6.22 8.50 14.18
C THR A 186 5.90 7.39 13.20
N LEU A 187 5.59 6.20 13.69
CA LEU A 187 5.02 5.13 12.87
C LEU A 187 3.51 5.33 12.78
N VAL A 188 2.94 5.29 11.58
CA VAL A 188 1.51 5.49 11.32
C VAL A 188 0.95 4.25 10.65
N GLY A 189 0.09 3.55 11.38
CA GLY A 189 -0.68 2.41 10.88
C GLY A 189 -2.15 2.58 11.21
N ALA A 190 -2.88 1.48 11.30
CA ALA A 190 -4.30 1.50 11.56
C ALA A 190 -4.71 0.75 12.83
N THR A 191 -5.92 1.02 13.30
CA THR A 191 -6.57 0.29 14.40
C THR A 191 -7.74 -0.54 13.88
N GLY A 192 -8.06 -1.63 14.58
CA GLY A 192 -9.23 -2.46 14.30
C GLY A 192 -8.89 -3.74 13.52
N PRO A 193 -9.90 -4.39 12.91
CA PRO A 193 -9.70 -5.63 12.15
C PRO A 193 -8.71 -5.46 11.00
N ARG A 194 -7.87 -6.48 10.78
CA ARG A 194 -6.77 -6.45 9.79
C ARG A 194 -7.19 -6.05 8.36
N TRP A 195 -8.40 -6.39 7.93
CA TRP A 195 -8.90 -6.09 6.57
C TRP A 195 -10.02 -5.04 6.55
N ALA A 196 -10.36 -4.46 7.70
CA ALA A 196 -11.37 -3.44 7.84
C ALA A 196 -10.97 -2.47 8.97
N PRO A 197 -9.83 -1.79 8.84
CA PRO A 197 -9.38 -0.87 9.86
C PRO A 197 -10.34 0.32 10.00
N THR A 198 -10.43 0.85 11.21
CA THR A 198 -11.47 1.80 11.64
C THR A 198 -10.92 3.16 12.06
N GLY A 199 -9.60 3.28 12.22
CA GLY A 199 -8.96 4.50 12.67
C GLY A 199 -7.45 4.44 12.54
N VAL A 200 -6.79 5.57 12.83
CA VAL A 200 -5.33 5.71 12.73
C VAL A 200 -4.67 5.40 14.07
N LEU A 201 -3.62 4.57 14.03
CA LEU A 201 -2.71 4.34 15.13
C LEU A 201 -1.38 5.04 14.86
N ARG A 202 -0.86 5.77 15.84
CA ARG A 202 0.45 6.40 15.79
C ARG A 202 1.31 5.87 16.93
N VAL A 203 2.56 5.53 16.65
CA VAL A 203 3.55 5.18 17.66
C VAL A 203 4.66 6.21 17.58
N ASP A 204 4.84 6.99 18.64
CA ASP A 204 5.91 7.96 18.72
C ASP A 204 7.11 7.33 19.39
N ALA A 205 8.29 7.59 18.84
CA ALA A 205 9.57 7.18 19.39
C ALA A 205 10.56 8.35 19.37
N THR A 206 11.29 8.53 20.45
CA THR A 206 12.29 9.59 20.61
C THR A 206 13.65 9.10 20.17
N LEU A 207 14.39 9.93 19.42
CA LEU A 207 15.76 9.63 19.03
C LEU A 207 16.65 9.51 20.27
N VAL A 208 17.45 8.45 20.31
CA VAL A 208 18.44 8.20 21.36
C VAL A 208 19.80 8.65 20.84
N GLY A 209 20.35 9.71 21.43
CA GLY A 209 21.65 10.28 21.06
C GLY A 209 21.54 11.57 20.25
N GLU A 210 22.64 11.93 19.57
CA GLU A 210 22.70 13.14 18.75
C GLU A 210 22.07 12.91 17.38
N ALA A 211 21.30 13.91 16.93
CA ALA A 211 20.72 13.89 15.59
C ALA A 211 21.76 14.18 14.51
N PHE A 212 21.58 13.55 13.35
CA PHE A 212 22.38 13.84 12.18
C PHE A 212 22.10 15.24 11.62
N PRO A 213 23.07 15.83 10.90
CA PRO A 213 22.87 17.08 10.18
C PRO A 213 21.62 16.99 9.29
N THR A 214 20.72 17.96 9.44
CA THR A 214 19.44 17.99 8.73
C THR A 214 19.55 19.01 7.59
N PRO A 215 19.47 18.56 6.31
CA PRO A 215 19.44 19.49 5.20
C PRO A 215 18.21 20.40 5.24
N ARG A 216 18.28 21.51 4.50
CA ARG A 216 17.14 22.42 4.36
C ARG A 216 15.96 21.67 3.72
N ALA A 217 14.80 21.73 4.36
CA ALA A 217 13.57 21.19 3.79
C ALA A 217 13.19 21.96 2.51
N VAL A 218 12.91 21.20 1.45
CA VAL A 218 12.50 21.70 0.13
C VAL A 218 11.01 21.43 -0.09
N LEU A 219 10.50 20.32 0.43
CA LEU A 219 9.08 19.98 0.38
C LEU A 219 8.35 20.50 1.62
N SER A 220 7.18 21.08 1.38
CA SER A 220 6.21 21.42 2.42
C SER A 220 4.96 20.59 2.25
N ARG A 221 4.19 20.46 3.33
CA ARG A 221 2.91 19.73 3.34
C ARG A 221 1.93 20.18 2.25
N THR A 222 1.99 21.44 1.81
CA THR A 222 1.09 21.97 0.77
C THR A 222 1.38 21.45 -0.63
N VAL A 223 2.55 20.83 -0.83
CA VAL A 223 2.97 20.25 -2.12
C VAL A 223 2.64 18.76 -2.20
N LEU A 224 2.36 18.10 -1.06
CA LEU A 224 1.96 16.70 -1.04
C LEU A 224 0.58 16.52 -1.66
N GLY A 225 0.42 15.45 -2.44
CA GLY A 225 -0.87 15.03 -2.94
C GLY A 225 -1.78 14.56 -1.81
N ASP A 226 -3.09 14.75 -1.97
CA ASP A 226 -4.08 14.30 -0.99
C ASP A 226 -4.08 12.78 -0.81
N ASP A 227 -3.57 12.04 -1.79
CA ASP A 227 -3.39 10.57 -1.83
C ASP A 227 -2.29 10.04 -0.89
N GLU A 228 -1.48 10.93 -0.32
CA GLU A 228 -0.46 10.61 0.69
C GLU A 228 -0.93 10.81 2.13
N ALA A 229 -2.14 11.35 2.33
CA ALA A 229 -2.69 11.43 3.69
C ALA A 229 -2.97 10.03 4.25
N ALA A 230 -2.90 9.87 5.58
CA ALA A 230 -3.27 8.62 6.23
C ALA A 230 -4.76 8.30 5.94
N PHE A 231 -5.05 7.07 5.52
CA PHE A 231 -6.35 6.62 5.01
C PHE A 231 -6.80 7.24 3.68
N ALA A 232 -5.91 7.91 2.94
CA ALA A 232 -6.23 8.33 1.58
C ALA A 232 -6.13 7.16 0.60
N GLY A 233 -7.03 7.13 -0.37
CA GLY A 233 -6.96 6.25 -1.53
C GLY A 233 -6.60 7.05 -2.78
N ASP A 234 -6.06 6.38 -3.79
CA ASP A 234 -5.71 7.05 -5.06
C ASP A 234 -6.91 7.03 -6.01
N ALA A 235 -7.60 8.18 -6.13
CA ALA A 235 -8.70 8.35 -7.06
C ALA A 235 -8.27 8.30 -8.53
N GLY A 236 -6.99 8.53 -8.83
CA GLY A 236 -6.41 8.41 -10.17
C GLY A 236 -6.41 6.97 -10.69
N ALA A 237 -6.59 5.97 -9.83
CA ALA A 237 -6.64 4.56 -10.21
C ALA A 237 -8.01 4.09 -10.74
N TRP A 238 -9.08 4.90 -10.62
CA TRP A 238 -10.42 4.54 -11.10
C TRP A 238 -10.48 4.18 -12.60
N PRO A 239 -9.87 4.94 -13.53
CA PRO A 239 -9.87 4.59 -14.95
C PRO A 239 -9.20 3.23 -15.21
N LEU A 240 -8.09 2.93 -14.54
CA LEU A 240 -7.39 1.65 -14.66
C LEU A 240 -8.22 0.50 -14.09
N LEU A 241 -8.92 0.72 -12.98
CA LEU A 241 -9.84 -0.27 -12.42
C LEU A 241 -10.99 -0.59 -13.41
N VAL A 242 -11.59 0.44 -14.02
CA VAL A 242 -12.64 0.26 -15.03
C VAL A 242 -12.12 -0.51 -16.25
N LEU A 243 -10.93 -0.16 -16.73
CA LEU A 243 -10.28 -0.88 -17.84
C LEU A 243 -9.97 -2.34 -17.47
N ALA A 244 -9.50 -2.61 -16.26
CA ALA A 244 -9.23 -3.96 -15.78
C ALA A 244 -10.52 -4.80 -15.67
N LEU A 245 -11.61 -4.21 -15.19
CA LEU A 245 -12.93 -4.85 -15.14
C LEU A 245 -13.49 -5.12 -16.55
N ALA A 246 -13.31 -4.18 -17.48
CA ALA A 246 -13.68 -4.37 -18.87
C ALA A 246 -12.86 -5.50 -19.53
N ALA A 247 -11.56 -5.55 -19.29
CA ALA A 247 -10.68 -6.63 -19.78
C ALA A 247 -11.05 -7.99 -19.17
N LEU A 248 -11.39 -8.04 -17.88
CA LEU A 248 -11.88 -9.26 -17.23
C LEU A 248 -13.21 -9.74 -17.85
N THR A 249 -14.12 -8.81 -18.13
CA THR A 249 -15.40 -9.13 -18.79
C THR A 249 -15.16 -9.61 -20.22
N ALA A 250 -14.31 -8.92 -20.99
CA ALA A 250 -13.98 -9.27 -22.35
C ALA A 250 -13.29 -10.65 -22.44
N SER A 251 -12.37 -10.95 -21.51
CA SER A 251 -11.74 -12.27 -21.46
C SER A 251 -12.74 -13.38 -21.14
N ALA A 252 -13.65 -13.18 -20.19
CA ALA A 252 -14.71 -14.16 -19.90
C ALA A 252 -15.64 -14.41 -21.11
N VAL A 253 -16.03 -13.35 -21.84
CA VAL A 253 -16.81 -13.45 -23.07
C VAL A 253 -16.04 -14.18 -24.16
N LEU A 254 -14.76 -13.85 -24.34
CA LEU A 254 -13.89 -14.50 -25.33
C LEU A 254 -13.73 -15.99 -25.05
N VAL A 255 -13.50 -16.39 -23.79
CA VAL A 255 -13.40 -17.81 -23.40
C VAL A 255 -14.71 -18.54 -23.67
N THR A 256 -15.85 -17.92 -23.36
CA THR A 256 -17.17 -18.47 -23.63
C THR A 256 -17.39 -18.66 -25.13
N PHE A 257 -17.02 -17.67 -25.94
CA PHE A 257 -17.12 -17.72 -27.40
C PHE A 257 -16.22 -18.82 -28.00
N LEU A 258 -14.94 -18.86 -27.62
CA LEU A 258 -13.98 -19.87 -28.08
C LEU A 258 -14.40 -21.29 -27.68
N SER A 259 -15.04 -21.46 -26.51
CA SER A 259 -15.55 -22.77 -26.07
C SER A 259 -16.63 -23.34 -26.97
N ARG A 260 -17.29 -22.50 -27.79
CA ARG A 260 -18.28 -22.93 -28.79
C ARG A 260 -17.64 -23.42 -30.08
N TRP A 261 -16.41 -23.00 -30.39
CA TRP A 261 -15.76 -23.21 -31.69
C TRP A 261 -14.59 -24.20 -31.64
N TRP A 262 -13.81 -24.20 -30.55
CA TRP A 262 -12.58 -25.00 -30.42
C TRP A 262 -12.71 -26.18 -29.46
N GLY A 263 -13.89 -26.39 -28.89
CA GLY A 263 -14.10 -27.37 -27.82
C GLY A 263 -13.86 -26.76 -26.44
N ARG A 264 -14.56 -27.32 -25.44
CA ARG A 264 -14.58 -26.77 -24.07
C ARG A 264 -13.18 -26.85 -23.45
N TRP A 265 -12.54 -28.00 -23.48
CA TRP A 265 -11.24 -28.19 -22.81
C TRP A 265 -10.14 -27.26 -23.34
N GLN A 266 -10.04 -27.11 -24.65
CA GLN A 266 -9.06 -26.24 -25.31
C GLN A 266 -9.26 -24.78 -24.92
N ALA A 267 -10.52 -24.31 -24.94
CA ALA A 267 -10.87 -22.94 -24.55
C ALA A 267 -10.60 -22.66 -23.07
N TRP A 268 -10.82 -23.64 -22.18
CA TRP A 268 -10.53 -23.48 -20.76
C TRP A 268 -9.02 -23.46 -20.48
N VAL A 269 -8.23 -24.31 -21.13
CA VAL A 269 -6.76 -24.36 -20.95
C VAL A 269 -6.10 -23.03 -21.33
N VAL A 270 -6.54 -22.40 -22.43
CA VAL A 270 -6.01 -21.09 -22.86
C VAL A 270 -6.67 -19.93 -22.12
N GLY A 271 -7.96 -20.07 -21.81
CA GLY A 271 -8.79 -19.02 -21.24
C GLY A 271 -8.54 -18.74 -19.77
N VAL A 272 -8.30 -19.79 -18.98
CA VAL A 272 -8.10 -19.65 -17.53
C VAL A 272 -6.90 -18.76 -17.19
N PRO A 273 -5.69 -18.95 -17.78
CA PRO A 273 -4.56 -18.05 -17.55
C PRO A 273 -4.89 -16.58 -17.85
N LEU A 274 -5.59 -16.31 -18.96
CA LEU A 274 -5.98 -14.95 -19.34
C LEU A 274 -6.94 -14.32 -18.32
N VAL A 275 -7.99 -15.06 -17.93
CA VAL A 275 -8.96 -14.59 -16.94
C VAL A 275 -8.28 -14.36 -15.58
N LEU A 276 -7.36 -15.24 -15.18
CA LEU A 276 -6.58 -15.08 -13.95
C LEU A 276 -5.73 -13.82 -13.98
N VAL A 277 -5.03 -13.53 -15.08
CA VAL A 277 -4.26 -12.29 -15.25
C VAL A 277 -5.17 -11.07 -15.18
N CYS A 278 -6.32 -11.06 -15.84
CA CYS A 278 -7.26 -9.95 -15.72
C CYS A 278 -7.80 -9.79 -14.30
N ALA A 279 -8.07 -10.91 -13.59
CA ALA A 279 -8.56 -10.88 -12.22
C ALA A 279 -7.50 -10.34 -11.24
N THR A 280 -6.22 -10.68 -11.42
CA THR A 280 -5.14 -10.12 -10.60
C THR A 280 -4.94 -8.63 -10.85
N LEU A 281 -5.08 -8.16 -12.10
CA LEU A 281 -5.07 -6.73 -12.42
C LEU A 281 -6.22 -5.98 -11.73
N VAL A 282 -7.43 -6.54 -11.76
CA VAL A 282 -8.57 -5.97 -11.02
C VAL A 282 -8.27 -5.90 -9.53
N ALA A 283 -7.82 -7.01 -8.93
CA ALA A 283 -7.51 -7.05 -7.51
C ALA A 283 -6.43 -6.02 -7.12
N GLN A 284 -5.38 -5.86 -7.94
CA GLN A 284 -4.37 -4.82 -7.74
C GLN A 284 -4.96 -3.42 -7.71
N GLN A 285 -5.78 -3.07 -8.70
CA GLN A 285 -6.37 -1.72 -8.78
C GLN A 285 -7.37 -1.47 -7.65
N VAL A 286 -8.11 -2.48 -7.20
CA VAL A 286 -8.96 -2.37 -6.00
C VAL A 286 -8.14 -1.93 -4.80
N PHE A 287 -6.97 -2.54 -4.56
CA PHE A 287 -6.12 -2.17 -3.43
C PHE A 287 -5.44 -0.80 -3.55
N VAL A 288 -5.28 -0.26 -4.76
CA VAL A 288 -4.78 1.11 -5.00
C VAL A 288 -5.84 2.14 -4.65
N VAL A 289 -7.10 1.90 -5.04
CA VAL A 289 -8.24 2.77 -4.73
C VAL A 289 -8.60 2.74 -3.24
N LEU A 290 -8.38 1.61 -2.57
CA LEU A 290 -8.58 1.49 -1.12
C LEU A 290 -7.62 2.39 -0.33
N PRO A 291 -8.01 2.80 0.89
CA PRO A 291 -7.15 3.58 1.78
C PRO A 291 -5.77 2.96 1.95
N ASN A 292 -4.74 3.78 1.89
CA ASN A 292 -3.32 3.39 1.88
C ASN A 292 -2.86 2.59 3.11
N LEU A 293 -3.58 2.66 4.24
CA LEU A 293 -3.26 1.90 5.47
C LEU A 293 -3.99 0.54 5.59
N VAL A 294 -4.81 0.14 4.61
CA VAL A 294 -5.63 -1.10 4.64
C VAL A 294 -4.86 -2.31 4.12
#